data_AF-A0A838T301-F1
#
_entry.id   AF-A0A838T301-F1
#
_cell.length_a   1.000
_cell.length_b   1.000
_cell.length_c   1.000
_cell.angle_alpha   90.00
_cell.angle_beta   90.00
_cell.angle_gamma   90.00
#
_symmetry.space_group_name_H-M   'P 1'
#
loop_
_entity.id
_entity.type
_entity.pdbx_description
1 polymer ?
#
loop_
_entity_poly.entity_id
_entity_poly.type
_entity_poly.pdbx_seq_one_letter_code
_entity_poly.pdbx_strand_id
1 'polypeptide(L)'
;MSSTDLIRADQFCSNHQIDLSFITSLQKYELITATVQDGSIFIPAEELKKLEKMVRLHYDLAINIEGIEAITHLLKRVENLQQEIMHLKNCLLRYE
;
A
#
# COMPACT_ATOMS: atom_id res chain seq x y z
N MET A 1 19.98 10.18 4.91
CA MET A 1 19.92 9.19 5.99
C MET A 1 18.50 9.21 6.50
N SER A 2 17.66 8.31 5.98
CA SER A 2 16.22 8.32 6.28
C SER A 2 15.99 7.52 7.55
N SER A 3 15.65 8.21 8.64
CA SER A 3 15.13 7.56 9.86
C SER A 3 13.94 6.71 9.45
N THR A 4 14.12 5.39 9.42
CA THR A 4 13.02 4.47 9.12
C THR A 4 12.25 4.34 10.41
N ASP A 5 11.27 5.22 10.62
CA ASP A 5 10.36 5.10 11.74
C ASP A 5 9.58 3.78 11.57
N LEU A 6 9.96 2.78 12.35
CA LEU A 6 9.35 1.46 12.35
C LEU A 6 8.29 1.41 13.44
N ILE A 7 7.07 1.07 13.04
CA ILE A 7 5.92 1.02 13.93
C ILE A 7 5.53 -0.43 14.12
N ARG A 8 5.31 -0.85 15.37
CA ARG A 8 4.83 -2.20 15.64
C ARG A 8 3.43 -2.39 15.08
N ALA A 9 3.24 -3.47 14.32
CA ALA A 9 1.94 -3.87 13.79
C ALA A 9 0.90 -4.00 14.92
N ASP A 10 1.30 -4.50 16.10
CA ASP A 10 0.44 -4.62 17.28
C ASP A 10 -0.17 -3.27 17.72
N GLN A 11 0.64 -2.20 17.69
CA GLN A 11 0.17 -0.86 18.05
C GLN A 11 -0.75 -0.30 16.98
N PHE A 12 -0.43 -0.53 15.71
CA PHE A 12 -1.29 -0.12 14.60
C PHE A 12 -2.66 -0.84 14.65
N CYS A 13 -2.65 -2.15 14.88
CA CYS A 13 -3.84 -2.98 15.10
C CYS A 13 -4.72 -2.45 16.23
N SER A 14 -4.11 -2.12 17.37
CA SER A 14 -4.83 -1.58 18.52
C SER A 14 -5.45 -0.20 18.25
N ASN A 15 -4.73 0.66 17.53
CA ASN A 15 -5.17 2.03 17.26
C ASN A 15 -6.27 2.11 16.18
N HIS A 16 -6.24 1.20 15.19
CA HIS A 16 -7.22 1.14 14.12
C HIS A 16 -8.29 0.06 14.30
N GLN A 17 -8.26 -0.69 15.40
CA GLN A 17 -9.16 -1.81 15.70
C GLN A 17 -9.22 -2.84 14.57
N ILE A 18 -8.04 -3.19 14.04
CA ILE A 18 -7.90 -4.20 12.99
C ILE A 18 -7.15 -5.42 13.50
N ASP A 19 -7.48 -6.59 12.98
CA ASP A 19 -6.78 -7.83 13.35
C ASP A 19 -5.37 -7.91 12.74
N LEU A 20 -4.45 -8.53 13.49
CA LEU A 20 -3.09 -8.81 13.01
C LEU A 20 -3.12 -9.73 11.77
N SER A 21 -4.14 -10.60 11.68
CA SER A 21 -4.38 -11.48 10.52
C SER A 21 -4.58 -10.70 9.22
N PHE A 22 -5.14 -9.49 9.29
CA PHE A 22 -5.28 -8.60 8.14
C PHE A 22 -3.91 -8.14 7.65
N ILE A 23 -3.03 -7.70 8.57
CA ILE A 23 -1.66 -7.28 8.23
C ILE A 23 -0.86 -8.44 7.65
N THR A 24 -0.95 -9.64 8.25
CA THR A 24 -0.29 -10.84 7.72
C THR A 24 -0.79 -11.18 6.32
N SER A 25 -2.09 -11.02 6.07
CA SER A 25 -2.67 -11.26 4.75
C SER A 25 -2.18 -10.23 3.74
N LEU A 26 -2.18 -8.94 4.07
CA LEU A 26 -1.63 -7.90 3.21
C LEU A 26 -0.15 -8.15 2.86
N GLN A 27 0.64 -8.61 3.83
CA GLN A 27 2.03 -8.99 3.59
C GLN A 27 2.14 -10.20 2.63
N LYS A 28 1.25 -11.20 2.78
CA LYS A 28 1.22 -12.39 1.91
C LYS A 28 0.90 -12.05 0.45
N TYR A 29 0.05 -11.06 0.21
CA TYR A 29 -0.27 -10.55 -1.12
C TYR A 29 0.73 -9.50 -1.63
N GLU A 30 1.86 -9.32 -0.94
CA GLU A 30 2.90 -8.32 -1.27
C GLU A 30 2.35 -6.88 -1.40
N LEU A 31 1.23 -6.60 -0.73
CA LEU A 31 0.55 -5.30 -0.77
C LEU A 31 1.20 -4.27 0.15
N ILE A 32 1.89 -4.75 1.20
CA ILE A 32 2.66 -3.94 2.13
C ILE A 32 4.03 -4.57 2.38
N THR A 33 5.01 -3.72 2.66
CA THR A 33 6.32 -4.17 3.16
C THR A 33 6.33 -4.12 4.69
N ALA A 34 6.62 -5.25 5.33
CA ALA A 34 6.80 -5.32 6.78
C ALA A 34 8.04 -6.15 7.13
N THR A 35 8.72 -5.78 8.21
CA THR A 35 9.93 -6.44 8.70
C THR A 35 9.60 -7.17 9.99
N VAL A 36 10.01 -8.43 10.12
CA VAL A 36 9.87 -9.17 11.38
C VAL A 36 11.16 -9.03 12.18
N GLN A 37 11.06 -8.49 13.40
CA GLN A 37 12.17 -8.36 14.34
C GLN A 37 11.73 -8.86 15.72
N ASP A 38 12.52 -9.75 16.33
CA ASP A 38 12.24 -10.34 17.65
C ASP A 38 10.82 -10.95 17.76
N GLY A 39 10.35 -11.60 16.69
CA GLY A 39 9.03 -12.21 16.61
C GLY A 39 7.85 -11.23 16.51
N SER A 40 8.12 -9.92 16.42
CA SER A 40 7.13 -8.87 16.21
C SER A 40 7.20 -8.31 14.80
N ILE A 41 6.05 -7.99 14.21
CA ILE A 41 5.97 -7.36 12.88
C ILE A 41 6.13 -5.84 13.04
N PHE A 42 7.04 -5.27 12.26
CA PHE A 42 7.30 -3.84 12.18
C PHE A 42 6.99 -3.33 10.78
N ILE A 43 6.30 -2.20 10.71
CA ILE A 43 5.84 -1.57 9.48
C ILE A 43 6.57 -0.22 9.36
N PRO A 44 7.26 0.05 8.25
CA PRO A 44 7.89 1.35 8.04
C PRO A 44 6.82 2.43 7.87
N ALA A 45 7.09 3.62 8.40
CA ALA A 45 6.17 4.76 8.37
C ALA A 45 5.73 5.16 6.95
N GLU A 46 6.57 4.94 5.94
CA GLU A 46 6.24 5.16 4.53
C GLU A 46 5.09 4.28 4.04
N GLU A 47 4.96 3.07 4.58
CA GLU A 47 3.91 2.12 4.23
C GLU A 47 2.61 2.37 5.01
N LEU A 48 2.65 3.13 6.12
CA LEU A 48 1.43 3.46 6.89
C LEU A 48 0.37 4.12 6.03
N LYS A 49 0.76 5.06 5.16
CA LYS A 49 -0.20 5.76 4.30
C LYS A 49 -0.89 4.82 3.31
N LYS A 50 -0.19 3.78 2.84
CA LYS A 50 -0.78 2.73 2.00
C LYS A 50 -1.67 1.83 2.84
N LEU A 51 -1.20 1.42 4.01
CA LEU A 51 -1.95 0.58 4.94
C LEU A 51 -3.27 1.23 5.37
N GLU A 52 -3.27 2.51 5.74
CA GLU A 52 -4.49 3.25 6.07
C GLU A 52 -5.50 3.27 4.92
N LYS A 53 -5.05 3.44 3.67
CA LYS A 53 -5.93 3.34 2.50
C LYS A 53 -6.55 1.95 2.39
N MET A 54 -5.76 0.89 2.59
CA MET A 54 -6.26 -0.49 2.52
C MET A 54 -7.20 -0.82 3.67
N VAL A 55 -6.93 -0.33 4.88
CA VAL A 55 -7.83 -0.43 6.02
C VAL A 55 -9.17 0.23 5.68
N ARG A 56 -9.16 1.44 5.12
CA ARG A 56 -10.41 2.10 4.68
C ARG A 56 -11.15 1.30 3.60
N LEU A 57 -10.44 0.76 2.60
CA LEU A 57 -11.08 -0.09 1.58
C LEU A 57 -11.73 -1.34 2.20
N HIS A 58 -11.09 -1.96 3.17
CA HIS A 58 -11.60 -3.18 3.80
C HIS A 58 -12.76 -2.90 4.77
N TYR A 59 -12.59 -1.93 5.66
CA TYR A 59 -13.53 -1.68 6.77
C TYR A 59 -14.64 -0.71 6.41
N ASP A 60 -14.38 0.33 5.60
CA ASP A 60 -15.42 1.29 5.20
C ASP A 60 -16.20 0.82 3.96
N LEU A 61 -15.51 0.18 3.02
CA LEU A 61 -16.10 -0.22 1.73
C LEU A 61 -16.37 -1.74 1.62
N ALA A 62 -16.10 -2.50 2.68
CA ALA A 62 -16.31 -3.94 2.76
C ALA A 62 -15.64 -4.74 1.62
N ILE A 63 -14.50 -4.25 1.12
CA ILE A 63 -13.76 -4.88 0.02
C ILE A 63 -12.83 -5.95 0.59
N ASN A 64 -12.89 -7.18 0.09
CA ASN A 64 -11.98 -8.24 0.50
C ASN A 64 -10.52 -7.98 0.06
N ILE A 65 -9.58 -8.75 0.59
CA ILE A 65 -8.15 -8.55 0.35
C ILE A 65 -7.79 -8.81 -1.12
N GLU A 66 -8.40 -9.82 -1.75
CA GLU A 66 -8.26 -10.08 -3.19
C GLU A 66 -8.81 -8.92 -4.04
N GLY A 67 -9.88 -8.28 -3.58
CA GLY A 67 -10.42 -7.07 -4.20
C GLY A 67 -9.47 -5.89 -4.07
N ILE A 68 -8.84 -5.72 -2.90
CA ILE A 68 -7.81 -4.69 -2.69
C ILE A 68 -6.60 -4.94 -3.60
N GLU A 69 -6.17 -6.18 -3.76
CA GLU A 69 -5.09 -6.55 -4.68
C GLU A 69 -5.46 -6.20 -6.13
N ALA A 70 -6.64 -6.61 -6.59
CA ALA A 70 -7.12 -6.31 -7.93
C ALA A 70 -7.19 -4.78 -8.17
N ILE A 71 -7.73 -4.03 -7.21
CA ILE A 71 -7.79 -2.56 -7.29
C ILE A 71 -6.39 -1.95 -7.35
N THR A 72 -5.48 -2.40 -6.49
CA THR A 72 -4.10 -1.92 -6.45
C THR A 72 -3.37 -2.17 -7.77
N HIS A 73 -3.55 -3.37 -8.33
CA HIS A 73 -2.97 -3.73 -9.62
C HIS A 73 -3.56 -2.89 -10.78
N LEU A 74 -4.89 -2.69 -10.79
CA LEU A 74 -5.56 -1.88 -11.80
C LEU A 74 -5.15 -0.40 -11.72
N LEU A 75 -5.07 0.17 -10.52
CA LEU A 75 -4.59 1.54 -10.30
C LEU A 75 -3.18 1.73 -10.85
N LYS A 76 -2.26 0.80 -10.53
CA LYS A 76 -0.89 0.84 -11.04
C LYS A 76 -0.84 0.80 -12.57
N ARG A 77 -1.69 -0.03 -13.20
CA ARG A 77 -1.80 -0.09 -14.66
C ARG A 77 -2.32 1.23 -15.25
N VAL A 78 -3.31 1.86 -14.61
CA VAL A 78 -3.83 3.17 -15.03
C VAL A 78 -2.76 4.25 -14.88
N GLU A 79 -2.03 4.29 -13.77
CA GLU A 79 -0.93 5.24 -13.56
C GLU A 79 0.16 5.09 -14.63
N ASN A 80 0.56 3.85 -14.95
CA ASN A 80 1.54 3.59 -16.01
C ASN A 80 1.08 4.11 -17.37
N LEU A 81 -0.20 3.85 -17.73
CA LEU A 81 -0.78 4.35 -18.97
C LEU A 81 -0.83 5.89 -19.00
N GLN A 82 -1.17 6.52 -17.88
CA GLN A 82 -1.15 7.99 -17.78
C GLN A 82 0.26 8.57 -17.95
N GLN A 83 1.28 7.92 -17.39
CA GLN A 83 2.68 8.30 -17.58
C GLN A 83 3.11 8.16 -19.04
N GLU A 84 2.72 7.09 -19.72
CA GLU A 84 3.02 6.88 -21.13
C GLU A 84 2.36 7.94 -22.03
N ILE A 85 1.08 8.26 -21.77
CA ILE A 85 0.37 9.35 -22.46
C ILE A 85 1.07 10.69 -22.22
N MET A 86 1.49 10.98 -20.99
CA MET A 86 2.22 12.21 -20.66
C MET A 86 3.56 12.27 -21.39
N HIS A 87 4.30 11.16 -21.43
CA HIS A 87 5.56 11.06 -22.17
C HIS A 87 5.36 11.31 -23.67
N LEU A 88 4.36 10.66 -24.29
CA LEU A 88 4.02 10.85 -25.69
C LEU A 88 3.62 12.30 -26.00
N LYS A 89 2.80 12.93 -25.16
CA LYS A 89 2.42 14.35 -25.29
C LYS A 89 3.65 15.27 -25.21
N ASN A 90 4.55 15.01 -24.27
CA ASN A 90 5.78 15.79 -24.11
C ASN A 90 6.73 15.63 -25.31
N CYS A 91 6.79 14.44 -25.91
CA CYS A 91 7.54 14.23 -27.16
C CYS A 91 6.93 15.04 -28.30
N LEU A 92 5.62 14.97 -28.51
CA LEU A 92 4.93 15.72 -29.57
C LEU A 92 5.17 17.24 -29.45
N LEU A 93 5.05 17.79 -28.24
CA LEU A 93 5.31 19.22 -27.97
C LEU A 93 6.76 19.66 -28.24
N ARG A 94 7.72 18.74 -28.35
CA ARG A 94 9.12 19.07 -28.69
C ARG A 94 9.38 19.08 -30.19
N TYR A 95 8.50 18.48 -30.98
CA TYR A 95 8.60 18.45 -32.44
C TYR A 95 7.84 19.59 -33.12
N GLU A 96 6.94 20.26 -32.39
CA GLU A 96 6.31 21.54 -32.76
C GLU A 96 7.15 22.74 -32.30
#